data_AF-A0A9D5GAL1-F1
#
_entry.id   AF-A0A9D5GAL1-F1
#
_cell.length_a   1.000
_cell.length_b   1.000
_cell.length_c   1.000
_cell.angle_alpha   90.00
_cell.angle_beta   90.00
_cell.angle_gamma   90.00
#
_symmetry.space_group_name_H-M   'P 1'
#
loop_
_entity.id
_entity.type
_entity.pdbx_description
1 polymer ?
#
loop_
_entity_poly.entity_id
_entity_poly.type
_entity_poly.pdbx_seq_one_letter_code
_entity_poly.pdbx_strand_id
1 'polypeptide(L)'
;MDLGLRDRVALVTGASSGIGEAVALALASEGVRLAVAARREERLQQVAREANRVGRVAEPAEFAAMVVFLCSEPARYVTGQTIAVDGGLTKSLY
;
A
#
# COMPACT_ATOMS: atom_id res chain seq x y z
N MET A 1 4.26 -0.24 16.38
CA MET A 1 5.22 0.36 17.34
C MET A 1 5.86 1.49 16.57
N ASP A 2 6.01 2.69 17.11
CA ASP A 2 6.67 3.76 16.33
C ASP A 2 8.18 3.49 16.26
N LEU A 3 8.65 3.00 15.11
CA LEU A 3 10.07 2.69 14.87
C LEU A 3 10.84 3.87 14.26
N GLY A 4 10.19 5.00 13.98
CA GLY A 4 10.83 6.15 13.32
C GLY A 4 11.31 5.87 11.89
N LEU A 5 10.74 4.86 11.22
CA LEU A 5 11.14 4.42 9.88
C LEU A 5 10.29 5.01 8.74
N ARG A 6 9.24 5.78 9.07
CA ARG A 6 8.34 6.39 8.09
C ARG A 6 9.10 7.19 7.03
N ASP A 7 8.72 7.03 5.77
CA ASP A 7 9.27 7.71 4.59
C ASP A 7 10.74 7.41 4.25
N ARG A 8 11.41 6.56 5.06
CA ARG A 8 12.75 6.03 4.75
C ARG A 8 12.70 5.11 3.52
N VAL A 9 13.86 4.87 2.92
CA VAL A 9 14.02 3.98 1.77
C VAL A 9 14.77 2.74 2.20
N ALA A 10 14.33 1.56 1.78
CA ALA A 10 15.04 0.30 2.02
C ALA A 10 14.99 -0.64 0.81
N LEU A 11 16.06 -1.44 0.63
CA LEU A 11 16.15 -2.53 -0.33
C LEU A 11 16.15 -3.86 0.42
N VAL A 12 15.24 -4.78 0.06
CA VAL A 12 15.20 -6.13 0.63
C VAL A 12 15.51 -7.15 -0.46
N THR A 13 16.62 -7.85 -0.31
CA THR A 13 17.02 -8.96 -1.19
C THR A 13 16.49 -10.29 -0.65
N GLY A 14 16.30 -11.28 -1.52
CA GLY A 14 15.69 -12.55 -1.12
C GLY A 14 14.23 -12.40 -0.67
N ALA A 15 13.55 -11.33 -1.09
CA ALA A 15 12.25 -10.92 -0.57
C ALA A 15 11.07 -11.82 -1.00
N SER A 16 11.31 -12.87 -1.79
CA SER A 16 10.25 -13.75 -2.30
C SER A 16 9.89 -14.93 -1.38
N SER A 17 10.47 -15.04 -0.19
CA SER A 17 10.09 -16.03 0.83
C SER A 17 10.77 -15.82 2.18
N GLY A 18 10.21 -16.40 3.23
CA GLY A 18 10.87 -16.54 4.54
C GLY A 18 11.13 -15.20 5.21
N ILE A 19 12.33 -15.03 5.76
CA ILE A 19 12.70 -13.83 6.53
C ILE A 19 12.68 -12.58 5.65
N GLY A 20 13.20 -12.64 4.42
CA GLY A 20 13.23 -11.49 3.52
C GLY A 20 11.82 -10.98 3.19
N GLU A 21 10.88 -11.89 2.98
CA GLU A 21 9.47 -11.52 2.79
C GLU A 21 8.88 -10.88 4.05
N ALA A 22 9.06 -11.50 5.22
CA ALA A 22 8.54 -10.97 6.47
C ALA A 22 9.10 -9.57 6.79
N VAL A 23 10.39 -9.34 6.52
CA VAL A 23 11.04 -8.04 6.68
C VAL A 23 10.47 -7.01 5.70
N ALA A 24 10.27 -7.37 4.42
CA ALA A 24 9.67 -6.46 3.45
C ALA A 24 8.25 -6.04 3.87
N LEU A 25 7.42 -6.97 4.30
CA LEU A 25 6.05 -6.66 4.76
C LEU A 25 6.04 -5.84 6.06
N ALA A 26 6.95 -6.11 6.99
CA ALA A 26 7.07 -5.32 8.21
C ALA A 26 7.51 -3.88 7.92
N LEU A 27 8.54 -3.69 7.08
CA LEU A 27 8.98 -2.34 6.68
C LEU A 27 7.89 -1.58 5.93
N ALA A 28 7.13 -2.27 5.07
CA ALA A 28 5.99 -1.67 4.38
C ALA A 28 4.94 -1.14 5.37
N SER A 29 4.62 -1.92 6.41
CA SER A 29 3.65 -1.51 7.43
C SER A 29 4.07 -0.28 8.24
N GLU A 30 5.38 0.00 8.27
CA GLU A 30 5.95 1.20 8.91
C GLU A 30 6.06 2.40 7.95
N GLY A 31 5.54 2.28 6.73
CA GLY A 31 5.55 3.36 5.73
C GLY A 31 6.92 3.58 5.05
N VAL A 32 7.76 2.56 5.00
CA VAL A 32 9.05 2.59 4.30
C VAL A 32 8.82 2.44 2.79
N ARG A 33 9.51 3.26 1.99
CA ARG A 33 9.57 3.12 0.53
C ARG A 33 10.50 1.98 0.16
N LEU A 34 9.94 0.89 -0.35
CA LEU A 34 10.68 -0.36 -0.55
C LEU A 34 11.02 -0.62 -2.01
N ALA A 35 12.25 -1.12 -2.22
CA ALA A 35 12.62 -1.91 -3.38
C ALA A 35 12.82 -3.37 -2.94
N VAL A 36 12.33 -4.33 -3.72
CA VAL A 36 12.46 -5.76 -3.43
C VAL A 36 13.13 -6.50 -4.58
N ALA A 37 13.98 -7.48 -4.27
CA ALA A 37 14.71 -8.25 -5.28
C ALA A 37 14.75 -9.74 -4.93
N ALA A 38 14.48 -10.61 -5.90
CA ALA A 38 14.63 -12.06 -5.81
C ALA A 38 14.60 -12.73 -7.19
N ARG A 39 14.91 -14.03 -7.25
CA ARG A 39 14.94 -14.81 -8.50
C ARG A 39 13.56 -15.26 -9.01
N ARG A 40 12.57 -15.37 -8.11
CA ARG A 40 11.21 -15.84 -8.42
C ARG A 40 10.30 -14.63 -8.63
N GLU A 41 10.14 -14.22 -9.89
CA GLU A 41 9.43 -13.00 -10.26
C GLU A 41 7.97 -13.00 -9.80
N GLU A 42 7.19 -14.04 -10.11
CA GLU A 42 5.77 -14.12 -9.75
C GLU A 42 5.55 -13.91 -8.25
N ARG A 43 6.36 -14.58 -7.42
CA ARG A 43 6.27 -14.45 -5.97
C ARG A 43 6.74 -13.07 -5.50
N LEU A 44 7.78 -12.52 -6.11
CA LEU A 44 8.27 -11.17 -5.79
C LEU A 44 7.20 -10.09 -6.11
N GLN A 45 6.50 -10.23 -7.22
CA GLN A 45 5.38 -9.36 -7.60
C GLN A 45 4.23 -9.44 -6.58
N GLN A 46 3.92 -10.63 -6.08
CA GLN A 46 2.91 -10.79 -5.04
C GLN A 46 3.33 -10.06 -3.75
N VAL A 47 4.59 -10.21 -3.32
CA VAL A 47 5.11 -9.52 -2.13
C VAL A 47 5.10 -8.01 -2.33
N ALA A 48 5.46 -7.50 -3.52
CA ALA A 48 5.40 -6.07 -3.82
C ALA A 48 3.96 -5.53 -3.73
N ARG A 49 2.96 -6.27 -4.24
CA ARG A 49 1.55 -5.89 -4.10
C ARG A 49 1.09 -5.88 -2.64
N GLU A 50 1.54 -6.85 -1.85
CA GLU A 50 1.23 -6.93 -0.42
C GLU A 50 1.92 -5.82 0.38
N ALA A 51 3.13 -5.42 -0.02
CA ALA A 51 3.92 -4.34 0.57
C ALA A 51 3.44 -2.93 0.16
N ASN A 52 2.76 -2.76 -0.98
CA ASN A 52 2.19 -1.47 -1.40
C ASN A 52 0.96 -1.03 -0.58
N ARG A 53 0.62 -1.78 0.46
CA ARG A 53 -0.44 -1.41 1.39
C ARG A 53 0.05 -0.33 2.34
N VAL A 54 -0.80 0.67 2.59
CA VAL A 54 -0.50 1.77 3.53
C VAL A 54 -0.27 1.27 4.96
N GLY A 55 -0.70 0.04 5.28
CA GLY A 55 -0.28 -0.70 6.47
C GLY A 55 -0.81 -0.17 7.81
N ARG A 56 -1.55 0.93 7.80
CA ARG A 56 -2.21 1.56 8.95
C ARG A 56 -3.68 1.83 8.66
N VAL A 57 -4.45 2.04 9.72
CA VAL A 57 -5.82 2.54 9.62
C VAL A 57 -5.77 3.98 9.09
N ALA A 58 -6.62 4.30 8.13
CA ALA A 58 -6.75 5.64 7.60
C ALA A 58 -7.36 6.59 8.66
N GLU A 59 -6.87 7.81 8.70
CA GLU A 59 -7.43 8.87 9.55
C GLU A 59 -8.74 9.38 8.94
N PRO A 60 -9.70 9.87 9.77
CA PRO A 60 -10.97 10.40 9.26
C PRO A 60 -10.80 11.46 8.17
N ALA A 61 -9.74 12.26 8.24
CA ALA A 61 -9.42 13.28 7.24
C ALA A 61 -9.11 12.69 5.85
N GLU A 62 -8.51 11.49 5.78
CA GLU A 62 -8.18 10.83 4.52
C GLU A 62 -9.44 10.33 3.79
N PHE A 63 -10.43 9.84 4.54
CA PHE A 63 -11.76 9.52 3.99
C PHE A 63 -12.50 10.79 3.55
N ALA A 64 -12.49 11.83 4.39
CA ALA A 64 -13.14 13.10 4.10
C ALA A 64 -12.57 13.74 2.82
N ALA A 65 -11.26 13.66 2.60
CA ALA A 65 -10.62 14.18 1.38
C ALA A 65 -11.19 13.53 0.11
N MET A 66 -11.43 12.22 0.12
CA MET A 66 -12.05 11.53 -1.03
C MET A 66 -13.49 11.98 -1.25
N VAL A 67 -14.27 12.15 -0.17
CA VAL A 67 -15.65 12.66 -0.26
C VAL A 67 -15.67 14.08 -0.84
N VAL A 68 -14.80 14.97 -0.35
CA VAL A 68 -14.67 16.34 -0.83
C VAL A 68 -14.30 16.37 -2.32
N PHE A 69 -13.39 15.49 -2.75
CA PHE A 69 -13.06 15.35 -4.17
C PHE A 69 -14.29 14.91 -5.00
N LEU A 70 -15.06 13.93 -4.53
CA LEU A 70 -16.28 13.50 -5.25
C LEU A 70 -17.37 14.57 -5.31
N CYS A 71 -17.45 15.45 -4.32
CA CYS A 71 -18.35 16.59 -4.32
C CYS A 71 -17.84 17.78 -5.17
N SER A 72 -16.63 17.70 -5.72
CA SER A 72 -16.02 18.79 -6.49
C SER A 72 -16.45 18.78 -7.96
N GLU A 73 -16.39 19.94 -8.62
CA GLU A 73 -16.76 20.12 -10.03
C GLU A 73 -16.08 19.12 -11.00
N PRO A 74 -14.76 18.81 -10.87
CA PRO A 74 -14.12 17.79 -11.71
C PRO A 74 -14.77 16.40 -11.65
N ALA A 75 -15.42 16.04 -10.54
CA ALA A 75 -16.01 14.72 -10.34
C ALA A 75 -17.50 14.63 -10.76
N ARG A 76 -18.08 15.68 -11.34
CA ARG A 76 -19.53 15.79 -11.64
C ARG A 76 -20.13 14.66 -12.48
N TYR A 77 -19.31 13.90 -13.20
CA TYR A 77 -19.75 12.78 -14.04
C TYR A 77 -19.50 11.39 -13.39
N VAL A 78 -18.97 11.36 -12.17
CA VAL A 78 -18.72 10.14 -11.40
C VAL A 78 -19.97 9.79 -10.61
N THR A 79 -20.77 8.85 -11.13
CA THR A 79 -21.98 8.37 -10.45
C THR A 79 -22.04 6.84 -10.45
N GLY A 80 -22.75 6.28 -9.46
CA GLY A 80 -22.96 4.83 -9.34
C GLY A 80 -21.71 3.99 -9.02
N GLN A 81 -20.60 4.61 -8.65
CA GLN A 81 -19.35 3.93 -8.34
C GLN A 81 -19.15 3.73 -6.84
N THR A 82 -18.67 2.56 -6.46
CA THR A 82 -18.12 2.29 -5.12
C THR A 82 -16.61 2.47 -5.18
N ILE A 83 -16.07 3.45 -4.46
CA ILE A 83 -14.63 3.72 -4.45
C ILE A 83 -14.03 3.26 -3.13
N ALA A 84 -13.10 2.30 -3.19
CA ALA A 84 -12.40 1.81 -2.01
C ALA A 84 -11.35 2.83 -1.53
N VAL A 85 -11.43 3.20 -0.24
CA VAL A 85 -10.46 4.07 0.44
C VAL A 85 -9.86 3.27 1.60
N ASP A 86 -9.06 2.27 1.27
CA ASP A 86 -8.59 1.27 2.24
C ASP A 86 -7.06 1.10 2.26
N GLY A 87 -6.34 1.98 1.58
CA GLY A 87 -4.88 1.90 1.50
C GLY A 87 -4.36 0.64 0.82
N GLY A 88 -5.14 0.01 -0.08
CA GLY A 88 -4.73 -1.18 -0.84
C GLY A 88 -5.07 -2.52 -0.17
N LEU A 89 -5.96 -2.51 0.84
CA LEU A 89 -6.38 -3.73 1.53
C LEU A 89 -7.20 -4.64 0.60
N THR A 90 -8.15 -4.07 -0.14
CA THR A 90 -8.97 -4.79 -1.13
C THR A 90 -8.11 -5.15 -2.33
N LYS A 91 -7.94 -6.46 -2.54
CA LYS A 91 -7.32 -7.00 -3.76
C LYS A 91 -8.34 -6.93 -4.90
N SER A 92 -8.41 -5.80 -5.60
CA SER A 92 -9.24 -5.71 -6.81
C SER A 92 -8.57 -6.50 -7.93
N LEU A 93 -9.30 -7.46 -8.50
CA LEU A 93 -8.88 -8.27 -9.65
C LEU A 93 -9.29 -7.56 -10.93
N TYR A 94 -8.61 -6.48 -11.27
CA TYR A 94 -8.64 -5.90 -12.61
C TYR A 94 -7.23 -5.48 -13.00
#